data_AF-A0A0F9QC06-F1
#
_entry.id   AF-A0A0F9QC06-F1
#
_cell.length_a   1.000
_cell.length_b   1.000
_cell.length_c   1.000
_cell.angle_alpha   90.00
_cell.angle_beta   90.00
_cell.angle_gamma   90.00
#
_symmetry.space_group_name_H-M   'P 1'
#
loop_
_entity.id
_entity.type
_entity.pdbx_description
1 polymer ?
#
loop_
_entity_poly.entity_id
_entity_poly.type
_entity_poly.pdbx_seq_one_letter_code
_entity_poly.pdbx_strand_id
1 'polypeptide(L)'
;MIASGVIALWFGSIGSIPTGWTLCDGTAGTPDLRNNVPVGAGDTYGVGDTGGSINHTHTVTTVGHLHELPGGASFEIGNDFSDESTTTAPAGNAQSSNNLPPYHALAFIMKT
;
A
#
# COMPACT_ATOMS: atom_id res chain seq x y z
N MET A 1 -34.09 12.22 -16.45
CA MET A 1 -33.02 11.61 -17.26
C MET A 1 -31.72 11.78 -16.51
N ILE A 2 -30.85 10.76 -16.49
CA ILE A 2 -29.52 10.87 -15.85
C ILE A 2 -28.57 11.50 -16.88
N ALA A 3 -27.77 12.48 -16.46
CA ALA A 3 -26.79 13.13 -17.32
C ALA A 3 -25.66 12.17 -17.72
N SER A 4 -25.11 12.36 -18.92
CA SER A 4 -23.90 11.65 -19.36
C SER A 4 -22.74 11.98 -18.42
N GLY A 5 -21.87 11.00 -18.15
CA GLY A 5 -20.75 11.12 -17.21
C GLY A 5 -21.07 10.77 -15.76
N VAL A 6 -22.34 10.51 -15.41
CA VAL A 6 -22.68 9.97 -14.08
C VAL A 6 -22.13 8.55 -13.93
N ILE A 7 -21.40 8.31 -12.84
CA ILE A 7 -20.83 7.01 -12.51
C ILE A 7 -21.67 6.36 -11.41
N ALA A 8 -21.97 5.07 -11.59
CA ALA A 8 -22.69 4.26 -10.63
C ALA A 8 -21.93 2.95 -10.33
N LEU A 9 -22.17 2.40 -9.14
CA LEU A 9 -21.73 1.06 -8.78
C LEU A 9 -22.70 0.02 -9.35
N TRP A 10 -22.14 -0.99 -10.01
CA TRP A 10 -22.87 -2.08 -10.65
C TRP A 10 -22.47 -3.42 -10.04
N PHE A 11 -23.45 -4.13 -9.49
CA PHE A 11 -23.26 -5.45 -8.88
C PHE A 11 -23.42 -6.61 -9.88
N GLY A 12 -23.97 -6.36 -11.07
CA GLY A 12 -24.16 -7.38 -12.09
C GLY A 12 -22.88 -7.71 -12.87
N SER A 13 -22.98 -8.65 -13.82
CA SER A 13 -21.88 -9.00 -14.70
C SER A 13 -21.50 -7.82 -15.61
N ILE A 14 -20.20 -7.71 -15.93
CA ILE A 14 -19.69 -6.76 -16.93
C ILE A 14 -20.31 -7.05 -18.31
N GLY A 15 -20.55 -8.32 -18.64
CA GLY A 15 -21.18 -8.71 -19.91
C GLY A 15 -22.67 -8.37 -20.01
N SER A 16 -23.30 -7.96 -18.90
CA SER A 16 -24.72 -7.60 -18.82
C SER A 16 -24.92 -6.14 -18.39
N ILE A 17 -23.95 -5.26 -18.64
CA ILE A 17 -24.10 -3.83 -18.38
C ILE A 17 -25.30 -3.32 -19.19
N PRO A 18 -26.26 -2.60 -18.57
CA PRO A 18 -27.45 -2.13 -19.27
C PRO A 18 -27.13 -1.18 -20.42
N THR A 19 -27.97 -1.19 -21.45
CA THR A 19 -27.88 -0.25 -22.57
C THR A 19 -27.85 1.19 -22.08
N GLY A 20 -26.97 2.00 -22.65
CA GLY A 20 -26.76 3.38 -22.25
C GLY A 20 -25.79 3.56 -21.07
N TRP A 21 -25.09 2.50 -20.68
CA TRP A 21 -23.99 2.53 -19.72
C TRP A 21 -22.77 1.82 -20.31
N THR A 22 -21.59 2.25 -19.89
CA THR A 22 -20.30 1.66 -20.30
C THR A 22 -19.43 1.43 -19.08
N LEU A 23 -18.59 0.40 -19.10
CA LEU A 23 -17.61 0.14 -18.04
C LEU A 23 -16.60 1.29 -17.93
N CYS A 24 -16.27 1.74 -16.73
CA CYS A 24 -15.20 2.70 -16.48
C CYS A 24 -13.82 2.02 -16.56
N ASP A 25 -13.34 1.76 -17.77
CA ASP A 25 -12.08 1.05 -18.06
C ASP A 25 -11.05 1.87 -18.84
N GLY A 26 -11.28 3.17 -19.00
CA GLY A 26 -10.42 4.07 -19.77
C GLY A 26 -10.72 4.10 -21.26
N THR A 27 -11.69 3.30 -21.73
CA THR A 27 -12.13 3.29 -23.12
C THR A 27 -13.40 4.10 -23.32
N ALA A 28 -13.73 4.43 -24.56
CA ALA A 28 -14.96 5.16 -24.94
C ALA A 28 -15.19 6.48 -24.17
N GLY A 29 -14.10 7.16 -23.76
CA GLY A 29 -14.15 8.41 -23.01
C GLY A 29 -14.49 8.26 -21.53
N THR A 30 -14.53 7.03 -21.00
CA THR A 30 -14.68 6.78 -19.56
C THR A 30 -13.34 6.93 -18.83
N PRO A 31 -13.32 7.28 -17.53
CA PRO A 31 -12.13 7.10 -16.70
C PRO A 31 -11.86 5.61 -16.47
N ASP A 32 -10.61 5.24 -16.19
CA ASP A 32 -10.28 3.88 -15.73
C ASP A 32 -10.35 3.83 -14.19
N LEU A 33 -11.43 3.25 -13.66
CA LEU A 33 -11.67 3.13 -12.21
C LEU A 33 -11.51 1.69 -11.70
N ARG A 34 -10.99 0.78 -12.53
CA ARG A 34 -10.80 -0.62 -12.11
C ARG A 34 -9.80 -0.70 -10.97
N ASN A 35 -10.10 -1.51 -9.95
CA ASN A 35 -9.28 -1.69 -8.74
C ASN A 35 -9.04 -0.42 -7.91
N ASN A 36 -9.84 0.62 -8.12
CA ASN A 36 -9.73 1.87 -7.38
C ASN A 36 -10.88 2.01 -6.37
N VAL A 37 -10.60 2.67 -5.26
CA VAL A 37 -11.61 3.14 -4.31
C VAL A 37 -11.75 4.65 -4.51
N PRO A 38 -12.98 5.18 -4.71
CA PRO A 38 -13.19 6.59 -5.00
C PRO A 38 -12.88 7.46 -3.78
N VAL A 39 -12.20 8.57 -4.03
CA VAL A 39 -11.97 9.64 -3.06
C VAL A 39 -12.72 10.89 -3.54
N GLY A 40 -13.31 11.64 -2.61
CA GLY A 40 -14.00 12.89 -2.94
C GLY A 40 -13.02 13.92 -3.49
N ALA A 41 -13.29 14.43 -4.69
CA ALA A 41 -12.53 15.51 -5.32
C ALA A 41 -13.13 16.89 -5.00
N GLY A 42 -12.34 17.95 -5.22
CA GLY A 42 -12.79 19.35 -5.12
C GLY A 42 -12.04 20.22 -4.10
N ASP A 43 -11.02 19.68 -3.45
CA ASP A 43 -10.10 20.43 -2.57
C ASP A 43 -8.69 19.84 -2.67
N THR A 44 -8.30 18.95 -1.76
CA THR A 44 -6.98 18.30 -1.77
C THR A 44 -6.74 17.43 -3.01
N TYR A 45 -7.79 16.83 -3.54
CA TYR A 45 -7.74 15.97 -4.72
C TYR A 45 -8.51 16.60 -5.89
N GLY A 46 -7.87 16.65 -7.04
CA GLY A 46 -8.48 16.99 -8.32
C GLY A 46 -9.32 15.84 -8.89
N VAL A 47 -10.21 16.17 -9.83
CA VAL A 47 -10.97 15.15 -10.56
C VAL A 47 -10.01 14.34 -11.43
N GLY A 48 -9.98 13.02 -11.21
CA GLY A 48 -9.11 12.11 -11.95
C GLY A 48 -7.74 11.89 -11.30
N ASP A 49 -7.46 12.53 -10.17
CA ASP A 49 -6.24 12.23 -9.40
C ASP A 49 -6.24 10.75 -8.97
N THR A 50 -5.09 10.12 -9.10
CA THR A 50 -4.85 8.72 -8.72
C THR A 50 -3.80 8.63 -7.63
N GLY A 51 -3.90 7.64 -6.74
CA GLY A 51 -2.91 7.40 -5.71
C GLY A 51 -3.17 6.11 -4.93
N GLY A 52 -2.37 5.91 -3.87
CA GLY A 52 -2.43 4.72 -3.04
C GLY A 52 -1.57 3.57 -3.56
N SER A 53 -1.44 2.52 -2.75
CA SER A 53 -0.74 1.29 -3.10
C SER A 53 -1.36 0.12 -2.36
N ILE A 54 -1.48 -1.03 -3.04
CA ILE A 54 -1.92 -2.29 -2.43
C ILE A 54 -0.85 -2.81 -1.46
N ASN A 55 0.43 -2.58 -1.76
CA ASN A 55 1.55 -3.04 -0.94
C ASN A 55 2.41 -1.86 -0.49
N HIS A 56 2.88 -1.90 0.74
CA HIS A 56 3.89 -0.96 1.22
C HIS A 56 5.03 -1.70 1.93
N THR A 57 6.21 -1.08 1.92
CA THR A 57 7.39 -1.57 2.64
C THR A 57 7.87 -0.47 3.57
N HIS A 58 8.35 -0.85 4.75
CA HIS A 58 9.03 0.06 5.66
C HIS A 58 10.53 -0.13 5.51
N THR A 59 11.26 0.95 5.35
CA THR A 59 12.72 0.94 5.49
C THR A 59 13.05 1.10 6.96
N VAL A 60 13.82 0.16 7.52
CA VAL A 60 14.30 0.24 8.90
C VAL A 60 15.74 0.70 8.86
N THR A 61 15.99 1.87 9.43
CA THR A 61 17.34 2.34 9.77
C THR A 61 17.58 2.04 11.24
N THR A 62 18.63 1.27 11.53
CA THR A 62 19.07 1.01 12.90
C THR A 62 20.30 1.86 13.19
N VAL A 63 20.36 2.42 14.39
CA VAL A 63 21.59 3.05 14.90
C VAL A 63 22.33 1.92 15.61
N GLY A 64 23.56 1.63 15.18
CA GLY A 64 24.40 0.66 15.87
C GLY A 64 24.53 1.05 17.35
N HIS A 65 24.44 0.07 18.23
CA HIS A 65 24.73 0.26 19.65
C HIS A 65 25.74 -0.82 20.10
N LEU A 66 26.53 -0.46 21.11
CA LEU A 66 27.59 -1.31 21.63
C LEU A 66 27.03 -2.18 22.77
N HIS A 67 27.42 -3.45 22.79
CA HIS A 67 27.28 -4.29 23.96
C HIS A 67 28.64 -4.30 24.66
N GLU A 68 28.80 -3.46 25.69
CA GLU A 68 30.03 -3.42 26.49
C GLU A 68 29.87 -4.32 27.71
N LEU A 69 30.82 -5.23 27.93
CA LEU A 69 30.99 -5.85 29.23
C LEU A 69 31.80 -4.89 30.10
N PRO A 70 31.32 -4.51 31.31
CA PRO A 70 32.03 -3.55 32.14
C PRO A 70 33.45 -4.07 32.46
N GLY A 71 34.48 -3.33 32.05
CA GLY A 71 35.87 -3.63 32.37
C GLY A 71 36.11 -3.63 33.88
N GLY A 72 36.68 -4.72 34.41
CA GLY A 72 36.95 -4.87 35.85
C GLY A 72 36.89 -6.29 36.39
N ALA A 73 36.55 -7.30 35.58
CA ALA A 73 36.67 -8.69 35.97
C ALA A 73 38.13 -9.15 35.89
N SER A 74 38.81 -9.28 37.04
CA SER A 74 39.95 -10.19 37.13
C SER A 74 39.43 -11.63 36.97
N PHE A 75 39.93 -12.37 35.98
CA PHE A 75 39.54 -13.76 35.80
C PHE A 75 40.59 -14.68 36.44
N GLU A 76 40.20 -15.32 37.55
CA GLU A 76 40.99 -16.37 38.19
C GLU A 76 41.15 -17.58 37.26
N ILE A 77 42.08 -18.50 37.56
CA ILE A 77 42.07 -19.83 36.93
C ILE A 77 40.69 -20.45 37.20
N GLY A 78 39.91 -20.68 36.14
CA GLY A 78 38.51 -21.10 36.26
C GLY A 78 37.47 -20.09 35.76
N ASN A 79 37.87 -18.91 35.25
CA ASN A 79 36.92 -17.95 34.68
C ASN A 79 37.20 -17.59 33.20
N ASP A 80 36.16 -17.08 32.52
CA ASP A 80 36.02 -17.00 31.05
C ASP A 80 36.27 -15.63 30.41
N PHE A 81 36.55 -15.66 29.09
CA PHE A 81 36.94 -14.60 28.14
C PHE A 81 35.78 -13.73 27.59
N SER A 82 36.09 -12.62 26.88
CA SER A 82 35.11 -11.92 26.03
C SER A 82 35.64 -11.39 24.69
N ASP A 83 34.83 -11.58 23.65
CA ASP A 83 35.01 -11.29 22.22
C ASP A 83 34.52 -9.88 21.83
N GLU A 84 35.15 -9.25 20.83
CA GLU A 84 34.75 -7.95 20.29
C GLU A 84 34.24 -8.09 18.85
N SER A 85 32.93 -7.91 18.65
CA SER A 85 32.30 -7.98 17.34
C SER A 85 31.97 -6.57 16.82
N THR A 86 32.62 -6.17 15.72
CA THR A 86 32.28 -4.95 14.97
C THR A 86 31.42 -5.31 13.76
N THR A 87 30.13 -4.95 13.80
CA THR A 87 29.27 -5.03 12.61
C THR A 87 28.60 -3.69 12.35
N THR A 88 28.63 -3.22 11.10
CA THR A 88 27.72 -2.18 10.64
C THR A 88 26.29 -2.72 10.69
N ALA A 89 25.38 -1.96 11.29
CA ALA A 89 23.99 -2.39 11.39
C ALA A 89 23.41 -2.48 9.95
N PRO A 90 22.87 -3.64 9.51
CA PRO A 90 22.35 -3.75 8.17
C PRO A 90 21.13 -2.83 8.01
N ALA A 91 21.13 -1.99 6.97
CA ALA A 91 19.87 -1.42 6.50
C ALA A 91 18.99 -2.57 5.99
N GLY A 92 17.76 -2.63 6.47
CA GLY A 92 16.81 -3.68 6.13
C GLY A 92 15.48 -3.11 5.70
N ASN A 93 14.79 -3.82 4.82
CA ASN A 93 13.41 -3.52 4.49
C ASN A 93 12.51 -4.52 5.23
N ALA A 94 11.45 -4.02 5.86
CA ALA A 94 10.38 -4.87 6.34
C ALA A 94 9.72 -5.58 5.13
N GLN A 95 9.26 -6.80 5.33
CA GLN A 95 8.53 -7.53 4.30
C GLN A 95 7.28 -6.75 3.89
N SER A 96 6.99 -6.75 2.59
CA SER A 96 5.79 -6.09 2.06
C SER A 96 4.53 -6.78 2.60
N SER A 97 3.56 -5.99 3.04
CA SER A 97 2.24 -6.47 3.43
C SER A 97 1.14 -5.85 2.59
N ASN A 98 0.04 -6.60 2.41
CA ASN A 98 -1.15 -6.13 1.72
C ASN A 98 -1.93 -5.15 2.63
N ASN A 99 -2.20 -3.96 2.12
CA ASN A 99 -2.91 -2.88 2.79
C ASN A 99 -4.41 -2.81 2.41
N LEU A 100 -4.94 -3.82 1.73
CA LEU A 100 -6.33 -3.83 1.29
C LEU A 100 -7.25 -4.23 2.46
N PRO A 101 -8.16 -3.35 2.91
CA PRO A 101 -9.19 -3.74 3.86
C PRO A 101 -10.13 -4.79 3.23
N PRO A 102 -10.91 -5.55 4.03
CA PRO A 102 -11.96 -6.41 3.48
C PRO A 102 -12.89 -5.61 2.55
N TYR A 103 -13.13 -6.13 1.34
CA TYR A 103 -13.86 -5.42 0.30
C TYR A 103 -14.80 -6.33 -0.48
N HIS A 104 -15.85 -5.73 -1.06
CA HIS A 104 -16.68 -6.33 -2.09
C HIS A 104 -16.48 -5.57 -3.40
N ALA A 105 -16.00 -6.27 -4.43
CA ALA A 105 -15.76 -5.65 -5.73
C ALA A 105 -17.05 -5.48 -6.52
N LEU A 106 -17.35 -4.25 -6.91
CA LEU A 106 -18.40 -3.89 -7.86
C LEU A 106 -17.77 -3.21 -9.07
N ALA A 107 -18.43 -3.25 -10.22
CA ALA A 107 -17.99 -2.52 -11.40
C ALA A 107 -18.40 -1.04 -11.30
N PHE A 108 -17.52 -0.14 -11.75
CA PHE A 108 -17.90 1.23 -12.04
C PHE A 108 -18.44 1.31 -13.46
N ILE A 109 -19.66 1.84 -13.63
CA ILE A 109 -20.26 2.08 -14.95
C ILE A 109 -20.62 3.54 -15.11
N MET A 110 -20.40 4.09 -16.29
CA MET A 110 -20.68 5.48 -16.64
C MET A 110 -21.89 5.56 -17.58
N LYS A 111 -22.83 6.46 -17.30
CA LYS A 111 -23.94 6.76 -18.20
C LYS A 111 -23.37 7.40 -19.48
N THR A 112 -23.64 6.77 -20.63
CA THR A 112 -23.34 7.32 -21.95
C THR A 112 -24.42 8.28 -22.39
#